data_AF-A0A6L2LSJ5-F1
#
_entry.id   AF-A0A6L2LSJ5-F1
#
_cell.length_a   1.000
_cell.length_b   1.000
_cell.length_c   1.000
_cell.angle_alpha   90.00
_cell.angle_beta   90.00
_cell.angle_gamma   90.00
#
_symmetry.space_group_name_H-M   'P 1'
#
loop_
_entity.id
_entity.type
_entity.pdbx_description
1 polymer ?
#
loop_
_entity_poly.entity_id
_entity_poly.type
_entity_poly.pdbx_seq_one_letter_code
_entity_poly.pdbx_strand_id
1 'polypeptide(L)'
;MDDELIWVADHVVTPTPGSTITIPETTNEFAIKGNHLTLIKGNQFDGRTKSDPHKHIYEFLRICDMFKYRDTKNEAVRLMMFPLSLTGEAKTWLDELNEGTIETYDELRTAFIS
;
A
#
# COMPACT_ATOMS: atom_id res chain seq x y z
N MET A 1 41.16 25.14 -7.44
CA MET A 1 40.80 23.91 -6.74
C MET A 1 39.43 24.20 -6.14
N ASP A 2 38.32 24.09 -6.87
CA ASP A 2 37.86 22.89 -7.61
C ASP A 2 38.02 21.68 -6.64
N ASP A 3 36.98 21.00 -6.17
CA ASP A 3 35.87 20.47 -6.96
C ASP A 3 34.54 20.40 -6.17
N GLU A 4 33.47 20.75 -6.89
CA GLU A 4 32.09 20.42 -6.62
C GLU A 4 31.89 18.89 -6.72
N LEU A 5 31.20 18.27 -5.76
CA LEU A 5 30.34 17.13 -6.08
C LEU A 5 29.06 17.21 -5.25
N ILE A 6 28.11 17.92 -5.85
CA ILE A 6 26.68 17.64 -5.87
C ILE A 6 26.40 16.20 -5.36
N TRP A 7 25.63 16.04 -4.29
CA TRP A 7 24.94 14.76 -4.07
C TRP A 7 23.80 14.65 -5.11
N VAL A 8 24.15 14.57 -6.39
CA VAL A 8 23.30 13.98 -7.42
C VAL A 8 23.75 12.53 -7.42
N ALA A 9 23.18 11.82 -6.47
CA ALA A 9 22.94 10.39 -6.54
C ALA A 9 21.61 10.24 -5.80
N ASP A 10 20.55 10.67 -6.48
CA ASP A 10 19.49 9.76 -6.91
C ASP A 10 18.44 9.73 -5.80
N HIS A 11 17.16 9.81 -6.15
CA HIS A 11 16.08 9.60 -5.21
C HIS A 11 16.15 8.13 -4.75
N VAL A 12 17.10 7.78 -3.90
CA VAL A 12 17.18 6.46 -3.32
C VAL A 12 15.99 6.35 -2.38
N VAL A 13 14.99 5.62 -2.86
CA VAL A 13 13.88 5.19 -2.04
C VAL A 13 14.49 4.55 -0.80
N THR A 14 14.26 5.13 0.38
CA THR A 14 14.64 4.46 1.61
C THR A 14 13.46 3.55 1.94
N PRO A 15 13.55 2.22 1.69
CA PRO A 15 12.58 1.30 2.26
C PRO A 15 12.58 1.54 3.76
N THR A 16 11.39 1.66 4.35
CA THR A 16 11.29 1.71 5.81
C THR A 16 11.76 0.35 6.32
N PRO A 17 12.83 0.26 7.14
CA PRO A 17 13.33 -1.02 7.61
C PRO A 17 12.21 -1.78 8.34
N GLY A 18 11.92 -3.00 7.89
CA GLY A 18 10.88 -3.87 8.41
C GLY A 18 9.53 -3.81 7.69
N SER A 19 9.41 -3.16 6.52
CA SER A 19 8.16 -3.08 5.75
C SER A 19 8.21 -3.89 4.45
N THR A 20 7.24 -4.79 4.27
CA THR A 20 7.04 -5.56 3.03
C THR A 20 6.73 -4.68 1.81
N ILE A 21 5.99 -3.58 2.02
CA ILE A 21 5.55 -2.69 0.94
C ILE A 21 6.48 -1.48 0.88
N THR A 22 7.12 -1.29 -0.28
CA THR A 22 7.87 -0.06 -0.58
C THR A 22 6.89 1.00 -1.05
N ILE A 23 6.75 2.10 -0.31
CA ILE A 23 5.89 3.22 -0.70
C ILE A 23 6.70 4.19 -1.57
N PRO A 24 6.30 4.46 -2.83
CA PRO A 24 7.01 5.41 -3.67
C PRO A 24 6.93 6.83 -3.09
N GLU A 25 7.99 7.61 -3.27
CA GLU A 25 8.10 8.98 -2.75
C GLU A 25 6.95 9.85 -3.27
N THR A 26 6.10 10.34 -2.36
CA THR A 26 5.05 11.29 -2.70
C THR A 26 5.41 12.65 -2.12
N THR A 27 5.65 13.63 -2.99
CA THR A 27 6.05 15.00 -2.63
C THR A 27 4.95 15.82 -1.91
N ASN A 28 3.85 15.18 -1.47
CA ASN A 28 2.76 15.82 -0.75
C ASN A 28 2.28 14.90 0.38
N GLU A 29 2.26 15.45 1.59
CA GLU A 29 1.52 14.94 2.74
C GLU A 29 0.05 14.67 2.35
N PHE A 30 -0.28 13.43 2.06
CA PHE A 30 -1.67 13.02 1.85
C PHE A 30 -2.26 12.65 3.21
N ALA A 31 -3.18 13.48 3.69
CA ALA A 31 -3.88 13.19 4.94
C ALA A 31 -4.99 12.17 4.70
N ILE A 32 -4.83 10.97 5.24
CA ILE A 32 -5.91 9.99 5.36
C ILE A 32 -6.97 10.58 6.31
N LYS A 33 -8.08 11.09 5.77
CA LYS A 33 -9.16 11.63 6.59
C LYS A 33 -9.81 10.52 7.42
N GLY A 34 -10.21 10.82 8.65
CA GLY A 34 -10.77 9.83 9.59
C GLY A 34 -11.92 8.99 9.02
N ASN A 35 -12.82 9.62 8.25
CA ASN A 35 -13.94 8.91 7.59
C ASN A 35 -13.47 7.83 6.59
N HIS A 36 -12.31 8.04 5.94
CA HIS A 36 -11.73 7.09 4.99
C HIS A 36 -11.19 5.86 5.72
N LEU A 37 -10.51 6.08 6.84
CA LEU A 37 -10.00 5.03 7.69
C LEU A 37 -11.13 4.18 8.28
N THR A 38 -12.25 4.81 8.67
CA THR A 38 -13.44 4.10 9.17
C THR A 38 -14.03 3.17 8.10
N LEU A 39 -14.11 3.61 6.84
CA LEU A 39 -14.63 2.77 5.75
C LEU A 39 -13.74 1.56 5.48
N ILE A 40 -12.42 1.76 5.44
CA ILE A 40 -11.45 0.68 5.22
C ILE A 40 -11.49 -0.32 6.38
N LYS A 41 -11.51 0.17 7.63
CA LYS A 41 -11.62 -0.70 8.81
C LYS A 41 -12.99 -1.40 8.92
N GLY A 42 -14.04 -0.84 8.33
CA GLY A 42 -15.34 -1.47 8.23
C GLY A 42 -15.41 -2.62 7.21
N ASN A 43 -14.44 -2.70 6.30
CA ASN A 43 -14.33 -3.71 5.25
C ASN A 43 -13.04 -4.53 5.39
N GLN A 44 -12.71 -4.96 6.62
CA GLN A 44 -11.50 -5.76 6.84
C GLN A 44 -11.66 -7.19 6.35
N PHE A 45 -10.59 -7.72 5.77
CA PHE A 45 -10.47 -9.09 5.32
C PHE A 45 -9.61 -9.90 6.30
N ASP A 46 -10.16 -11.00 6.81
CA ASP A 46 -9.51 -11.83 7.84
C ASP A 46 -8.74 -13.04 7.29
N GLY A 47 -8.90 -13.36 6.00
CA GLY A 47 -8.23 -14.51 5.36
C GLY A 47 -8.88 -15.86 5.60
N ARG A 48 -10.04 -15.93 6.27
CA ARG A 48 -10.72 -17.21 6.55
C ARG A 48 -11.33 -17.83 5.30
N THR A 49 -11.58 -19.13 5.35
CA THR A 49 -12.13 -19.96 4.25
C THR A 49 -13.46 -19.50 3.66
N LYS A 50 -14.22 -18.62 4.33
CA LYS A 50 -15.47 -18.04 3.81
C LYS A 50 -15.29 -16.68 3.14
N SER A 51 -14.11 -16.10 3.28
CA SER A 51 -13.78 -14.76 2.78
C SER A 51 -13.32 -14.88 1.33
N ASP A 52 -13.84 -14.02 0.45
CA ASP A 52 -13.51 -13.99 -0.98
C ASP A 52 -12.48 -12.89 -1.26
N PRO A 53 -11.22 -13.22 -1.60
CA PRO A 53 -10.17 -12.24 -1.83
C PRO A 53 -10.43 -11.38 -3.08
N HIS A 54 -11.10 -11.91 -4.11
CA HIS A 54 -11.46 -11.14 -5.30
C HIS A 54 -12.51 -10.09 -4.97
N LYS A 55 -13.51 -10.47 -4.17
CA LYS A 55 -14.54 -9.54 -3.69
C LYS A 55 -13.92 -8.44 -2.83
N HIS A 56 -13.00 -8.80 -1.93
CA HIS A 56 -12.28 -7.83 -1.10
C HIS A 56 -11.51 -6.80 -1.94
N ILE A 57 -10.74 -7.25 -2.94
CA ILE A 57 -10.02 -6.34 -3.85
C ILE A 57 -10.96 -5.38 -4.56
N TYR A 58 -12.12 -5.87 -5.03
CA TYR A 58 -13.12 -5.04 -5.66
C TYR A 58 -13.69 -3.97 -4.71
N GLU A 59 -14.08 -4.36 -3.50
CA GLU A 59 -14.61 -3.45 -2.47
C GLU A 59 -13.56 -2.43 -2.03
N PHE A 60 -12.32 -2.86 -1.83
CA PHE A 60 -11.18 -2.00 -1.52
C PHE A 60 -10.95 -0.93 -2.60
N LEU A 61 -10.90 -1.33 -3.87
CA LEU A 61 -10.71 -0.39 -4.99
C LEU A 61 -11.85 0.62 -5.08
N ARG A 62 -13.10 0.17 -4.86
CA ARG A 62 -14.26 1.06 -4.82
C ARG A 62 -14.14 2.10 -3.70
N ILE A 63 -13.69 1.69 -2.51
CA ILE A 63 -13.43 2.61 -1.39
C ILE A 63 -12.32 3.59 -1.78
N CYS A 64 -11.21 3.12 -2.36
CA CYS A 64 -10.12 3.97 -2.83
C CYS A 64 -10.56 5.01 -3.87
N ASP A 65 -11.41 4.63 -4.82
CA ASP A 65 -11.91 5.49 -5.89
C ASP A 65 -12.78 6.65 -5.37
N MET A 66 -13.55 6.44 -4.29
CA MET A 66 -14.36 7.48 -3.65
C MET A 66 -13.54 8.68 -3.19
N PHE A 67 -12.24 8.51 -2.97
CA PHE A 67 -11.38 9.54 -2.41
C PHE A 67 -10.76 10.49 -3.44
N LYS A 68 -10.94 10.21 -4.75
CA LYS A 68 -10.45 11.06 -5.87
C LYS A 68 -9.01 11.57 -5.68
N TYR A 69 -8.06 10.69 -5.37
CA TYR A 69 -6.65 11.06 -5.48
C TYR A 69 -6.32 11.23 -6.97
N ARG A 70 -5.48 12.22 -7.32
CA ARG A 70 -5.04 12.40 -8.72
C ARG A 70 -4.42 11.10 -9.23
N ASP A 71 -4.63 10.77 -10.50
CA ASP A 71 -4.29 9.49 -11.12
C ASP A 71 -2.91 8.94 -10.74
N THR A 72 -1.88 9.80 -10.78
CA THR A 72 -0.49 9.45 -10.46
C THR A 72 -0.20 9.19 -8.97
N LYS A 73 -1.15 9.43 -8.07
CA LYS A 73 -1.03 9.22 -6.62
C LYS A 73 -1.89 8.06 -6.11
N ASN A 74 -2.73 7.47 -6.97
CA ASN A 74 -3.66 6.41 -6.56
C ASN A 74 -2.94 5.12 -6.17
N GLU A 75 -1.83 4.78 -6.82
CA GLU A 75 -1.09 3.56 -6.52
C GLU A 75 -0.45 3.60 -5.13
N ALA A 76 0.34 4.65 -4.82
CA ALA A 76 0.97 4.82 -3.51
C ALA A 76 -0.06 4.79 -2.37
N VAL A 77 -1.22 5.43 -2.57
CA VAL A 77 -2.30 5.43 -1.59
C VAL A 77 -2.93 4.04 -1.45
N ARG A 78 -3.16 3.31 -2.54
CA ARG A 78 -3.66 1.93 -2.48
C ARG A 78 -2.69 1.04 -1.71
N LEU A 79 -1.39 1.13 -2.01
CA LEU A 79 -0.34 0.39 -1.31
C LEU A 79 -0.32 0.70 0.20
N MET A 80 -0.42 1.98 0.59
CA MET A 80 -0.45 2.37 1.99
C MET A 80 -1.73 1.95 2.72
N MET A 81 -2.87 1.94 2.03
CA MET A 81 -4.19 1.65 2.63
C MET A 81 -4.46 0.15 2.74
N PHE A 82 -3.90 -0.65 1.85
CA PHE A 82 -4.20 -2.08 1.79
C PHE A 82 -3.89 -2.84 3.10
N PRO A 83 -2.76 -2.62 3.79
CA PRO A 83 -2.49 -3.23 5.09
C PRO A 83 -3.58 -2.94 6.14
N LEU A 84 -4.20 -1.76 6.07
CA LEU A 84 -5.27 -1.35 7.00
C LEU A 84 -6.60 -2.07 6.71
N SER A 85 -6.75 -2.60 5.50
CA SER A 85 -7.89 -3.41 5.08
C SER A 85 -7.76 -4.88 5.49
N LEU A 86 -6.63 -5.29 6.08
CA LEU A 86 -6.41 -6.67 6.52
C LEU A 86 -6.53 -6.80 8.03
N THR A 87 -6.91 -7.99 8.48
CA THR A 87 -6.92 -8.41 9.89
C THR A 87 -6.62 -9.90 9.99
N GLY A 88 -6.42 -10.40 11.21
CA GLY A 88 -6.24 -11.84 11.46
C GLY A 88 -5.14 -12.47 10.60
N GLU A 89 -5.45 -13.63 10.00
CA GLU A 89 -4.51 -14.45 9.24
C GLU A 89 -4.03 -13.72 7.97
N ALA A 90 -4.89 -12.95 7.31
CA ALA A 90 -4.51 -12.17 6.14
C ALA A 90 -3.49 -11.07 6.48
N LYS A 91 -3.58 -10.47 7.67
CA LYS A 91 -2.59 -9.49 8.10
C LYS A 91 -1.25 -10.16 8.39
N THR A 92 -1.26 -11.28 9.10
CA THR A 92 -0.04 -12.08 9.35
C THR A 92 0.64 -12.49 8.05
N TRP A 93 -0.13 -12.94 7.05
CA TRP A 93 0.39 -13.27 5.72
C TRP A 93 1.18 -12.10 5.10
N LEU A 94 0.62 -10.88 5.17
CA LEU A 94 1.29 -9.70 4.62
C LEU A 94 2.58 -9.37 5.38
N ASP A 95 2.57 -9.48 6.72
CA ASP A 95 3.72 -9.22 7.58
C ASP A 95 4.84 -10.28 7.41
N GLU A 96 4.53 -11.48 6.92
CA GLU A 96 5.49 -12.57 6.67
C GLU A 96 6.17 -12.51 5.29
N LEU A 97 5.70 -11.66 4.39
CA LEU A 97 6.35 -11.44 3.09
C LEU A 97 7.67 -10.69 3.27
N ASN A 98 8.69 -11.07 2.48
CA ASN A 98 10.00 -10.43 2.56
C ASN A 98 9.91 -8.92 2.28
N GLU A 99 10.75 -8.15 2.98
CA GLU A 99 10.89 -6.71 2.77
C GLU A 99 11.17 -6.38 1.30
N GLY A 100 10.47 -5.37 0.77
CA GLY A 100 10.66 -4.92 -0.62
C GLY A 100 10.15 -5.89 -1.71
N THR A 101 9.37 -6.92 -1.36
CA THR A 101 8.78 -7.83 -2.36
C THR A 101 7.66 -7.17 -3.18
N ILE A 102 7.03 -6.12 -2.63
CA ILE A 102 5.88 -5.45 -3.24
C ILE A 102 6.23 -3.98 -3.46
N GLU A 103 6.37 -3.60 -4.72
CA GLU A 103 6.68 -2.22 -5.14
C GLU A 103 5.50 -1.59 -5.88
N THR A 104 4.66 -2.40 -6.52
CA THR A 104 3.48 -1.97 -7.30
C THR A 104 2.18 -2.55 -6.76
N TYR A 105 1.05 -1.90 -7.07
CA TYR A 105 -0.26 -2.43 -6.67
C TYR A 105 -0.60 -3.74 -7.39
N ASP A 106 -0.08 -3.95 -8.60
CA ASP A 106 -0.30 -5.19 -9.35
C ASP A 106 0.40 -6.39 -8.71
N GLU A 107 1.64 -6.22 -8.23
CA GLU A 107 2.36 -7.24 -7.47
C GLU A 107 1.62 -7.62 -6.19
N LEU A 108 1.17 -6.61 -5.42
CA LEU A 108 0.36 -6.81 -4.23
C LEU A 108 -0.91 -7.61 -4.53
N ARG A 109 -1.64 -7.20 -5.57
CA ARG A 109 -2.88 -7.86 -5.98
C ARG A 109 -2.61 -9.30 -6.40
N THR A 110 -1.57 -9.54 -7.19
CA THR A 110 -1.20 -10.86 -7.69
C THR A 110 -0.81 -11.78 -6.55
N ALA A 111 0.00 -11.31 -5.61
CA ALA A 111 0.37 -12.08 -4.43
C ALA A 111 -0.84 -12.41 -3.55
N PHE A 112 -1.78 -11.46 -3.39
CA PHE A 112 -2.94 -11.62 -2.52
C PHE A 112 -4.02 -12.58 -3.04
N ILE A 113 -4.16 -12.71 -4.36
CA ILE A 113 -5.16 -13.59 -5.00
C ILE A 113 -4.59 -14.95 -5.41
N SER A 114 -3.30 -15.19 -5.19
CA SER A 114 -2.61 -16.45 -5.49
C SER A 114 -2.86 -17.51 -4.42
#